data_AF-A0A517YPN3-F1
#
_entry.id   AF-A0A517YPN3-F1
#
_cell.length_a   1.000
_cell.length_b   1.000
_cell.length_c   1.000
_cell.angle_alpha   90.00
_cell.angle_beta   90.00
_cell.angle_gamma   90.00
#
_symmetry.space_group_name_H-M   'P 1'
#
loop_
_entity.id
_entity.type
_entity.pdbx_description
1 polymer ?
#
loop_
_entity_poly.entity_id
_entity_poly.type
_entity_poly.pdbx_seq_one_letter_code
_entity_poly.pdbx_strand_id
1 'polypeptide(L)'
;MSNSSQSGDFRYMRTGEDRRNNVVDTRSTDDPYTGLERRRGPGRRRSDFMKAAEEGEMTNEQFLFIKAIDAYKRVNNRPYPTWTEVLEVIRKLGYRKTTDMELDIAGVEDWTEQPDAPSFIQLAPEQDSEAA
;
A
#
# COMPACT_ATOMS: atom_id res chain seq x y z
N MET A 1 47.93 42.10 30.97
CA MET A 1 47.22 43.17 30.24
C MET A 1 47.76 43.13 28.82
N SER A 2 47.05 42.79 27.75
CA SER A 2 45.65 42.47 27.52
C SER A 2 45.63 41.71 26.19
N ASN A 3 45.13 40.47 26.16
CA ASN A 3 45.01 39.74 24.89
C ASN A 3 43.68 40.13 24.24
N SER A 4 43.77 41.03 23.27
CA SER A 4 42.66 41.55 22.49
C SER A 4 42.13 40.48 21.52
N SER A 5 40.86 40.15 21.72
CA SER A 5 39.82 40.06 20.69
C SER A 5 40.08 39.16 19.46
N GLN A 6 39.66 37.90 19.60
CA GLN A 6 38.59 37.28 18.80
C GLN A 6 38.33 37.84 17.39
N SER A 7 38.53 37.00 16.36
CA SER A 7 37.76 37.03 15.11
C SER A 7 37.88 35.66 14.44
N GLY A 8 36.90 34.80 14.69
CA GLY A 8 36.75 33.54 13.95
C GLY A 8 36.24 33.83 12.54
N ASP A 9 37.07 33.56 11.54
CA ASP A 9 36.69 33.58 10.12
C ASP A 9 35.75 32.39 9.82
N PHE A 10 34.47 32.54 10.17
CA PHE A 10 33.40 31.70 9.63
C PHE A 10 32.98 32.22 8.24
N ARG A 11 33.74 31.85 7.20
CA ARG A 11 33.31 32.03 5.81
C ARG A 11 33.20 30.70 5.07
N TYR A 12 32.12 29.99 5.34
CA TYR A 12 31.48 29.12 4.34
C TYR A 12 29.97 29.35 4.36
N MET A 13 29.54 30.51 3.89
CA MET A 13 28.24 30.61 3.21
C MET A 13 28.52 30.84 1.72
N ARG A 14 28.55 29.74 0.95
CA ARG A 14 28.24 29.82 -0.48
C ARG A 14 26.79 30.30 -0.55
N THR A 15 26.60 31.56 -0.91
CA THR A 15 25.33 32.07 -1.42
C THR A 15 25.00 31.28 -2.68
N GLY A 16 24.28 30.18 -2.52
CA GLY A 16 23.64 29.50 -3.65
C GLY A 16 22.53 30.39 -4.18
N GLU A 17 22.53 30.65 -5.47
CA GLU A 17 21.44 31.34 -6.16
C GLU A 17 20.09 30.74 -5.77
N ASP A 18 19.19 31.62 -5.36
CA ASP A 18 17.86 31.28 -4.89
C ASP A 18 17.05 30.67 -6.05
N ARG A 19 16.77 29.36 -5.98
CA ARG A 19 16.01 28.62 -7.00
C ARG A 19 14.55 29.07 -7.11
N ARG A 20 14.11 30.04 -6.31
CA ARG A 20 12.75 30.60 -6.32
C ARG A 20 12.46 31.52 -7.51
N ASN A 21 13.47 31.91 -8.30
CA ASN A 21 13.27 32.78 -9.47
C ASN A 21 12.94 32.07 -10.79
N ASN A 22 12.74 30.75 -10.81
CA ASN A 22 12.38 30.01 -12.04
C ASN A 22 10.88 29.68 -12.16
N VAL A 23 10.01 30.41 -11.46
CA VAL A 23 8.56 30.29 -11.64
C VAL A 23 8.10 31.48 -12.47
N VAL A 24 8.00 31.27 -13.78
CA VAL A 24 7.25 32.16 -14.66
C VAL A 24 5.79 32.04 -14.25
N ASP A 25 5.24 33.05 -13.57
CA ASP A 25 3.82 33.11 -13.25
C ASP A 25 3.05 33.39 -14.54
N THR A 26 2.56 32.34 -15.19
CA THR A 26 1.80 32.44 -16.45
C THR A 26 0.33 32.78 -16.23
N ARG A 27 -0.03 33.40 -15.10
CA ARG A 27 -1.39 33.93 -14.84
C ARG A 27 -1.62 35.28 -15.53
N SER A 28 -1.13 35.39 -16.77
CA SER A 28 -1.36 36.52 -17.65
C SER A 28 -2.86 36.82 -17.72
N THR A 29 -3.19 38.09 -17.52
CA THR A 29 -4.45 38.60 -16.98
C THR A 29 -5.61 38.66 -17.99
N ASP A 30 -5.50 38.14 -19.22
CA ASP A 30 -6.48 38.46 -20.28
C ASP A 30 -6.86 37.29 -21.21
N ASP A 31 -7.41 36.19 -20.68
CA ASP A 31 -8.03 35.15 -21.52
C ASP A 31 -9.41 34.70 -20.98
N PRO A 32 -10.53 35.03 -21.65
CA PRO A 32 -11.88 34.67 -21.22
C PRO A 32 -12.24 33.20 -21.48
N TYR A 33 -11.38 32.42 -22.15
CA TYR A 33 -11.56 30.98 -22.29
C TYR A 33 -10.73 30.26 -21.24
N THR A 34 -11.40 29.94 -20.13
CA THR A 34 -10.90 29.08 -19.05
C THR A 34 -9.99 27.98 -19.61
N GLY A 35 -8.70 28.03 -19.28
CA GLY A 35 -7.67 27.04 -19.63
C GLY A 35 -7.92 25.66 -19.02
N LEU A 36 -9.06 25.07 -19.36
CA LEU A 36 -9.51 23.70 -19.12
C LEU A 36 -9.06 22.76 -20.25
N GLU A 37 -8.56 23.31 -21.36
CA GLU A 37 -7.77 22.59 -22.39
C GLU A 37 -6.35 22.24 -21.92
N ARG A 38 -6.13 22.11 -20.61
CA ARG A 38 -4.93 21.48 -20.08
C ARG A 38 -4.95 20.02 -20.48
N ARG A 39 -4.43 19.75 -21.67
CA ARG A 39 -3.46 18.69 -21.99
C ARG A 39 -3.49 17.54 -20.98
N ARG A 40 -4.64 16.88 -20.83
CA ARG A 40 -4.70 15.54 -20.28
C ARG A 40 -3.99 14.71 -21.33
N GLY A 41 -2.68 14.55 -21.17
CA GLY A 41 -1.93 13.56 -21.93
C GLY A 41 -2.70 12.24 -21.87
N PRO A 42 -2.68 11.43 -22.93
CA PRO A 42 -3.53 10.25 -23.08
C PRO A 42 -3.60 9.54 -21.74
N GLY A 43 -4.76 9.67 -21.07
CA GLY A 43 -4.89 9.27 -19.68
C GLY A 43 -4.35 7.86 -19.62
N ARG A 44 -3.34 7.61 -18.76
CA ARG A 44 -2.71 6.30 -18.66
C ARG A 44 -3.86 5.31 -18.57
N ARG A 45 -4.07 4.56 -19.66
CA ARG A 45 -5.20 3.63 -19.74
C ARG A 45 -5.05 2.77 -18.50
N ARG A 46 -6.10 2.76 -17.66
CA ARG A 46 -6.17 1.80 -16.56
C ARG A 46 -5.83 0.44 -17.17
N SER A 47 -5.00 -0.35 -16.48
CA SER A 47 -4.64 -1.67 -17.00
C SER A 47 -5.92 -2.42 -17.37
N ASP A 48 -5.87 -3.24 -18.42
CA ASP A 48 -7.06 -3.98 -18.87
C ASP A 48 -7.67 -4.82 -17.73
N PHE A 49 -6.84 -5.23 -16.76
CA PHE A 49 -7.26 -5.83 -15.49
C PHE A 49 -8.17 -4.93 -14.64
N MET A 50 -7.81 -3.66 -14.44
CA MET A 50 -8.66 -2.70 -13.72
C MET A 50 -9.95 -2.37 -14.49
N LYS A 51 -9.88 -2.41 -15.82
CA LYS A 51 -11.03 -2.14 -16.69
C LYS A 51 -12.03 -3.32 -16.67
N ALA A 52 -11.56 -4.55 -16.74
CA ALA A 52 -12.39 -5.76 -16.65
C ALA A 52 -13.10 -5.88 -15.28
N ALA A 53 -12.42 -5.46 -14.21
CA ALA A 53 -13.02 -5.40 -12.87
C ALA A 53 -14.14 -4.35 -12.75
N GLU A 54 -14.07 -3.25 -13.53
CA GLU A 54 -15.06 -2.18 -13.57
C GLU A 54 -16.22 -2.48 -14.55
N GLU A 55 -15.96 -3.26 -15.60
CA GLU A 55 -16.93 -3.65 -16.64
C GLU A 55 -17.74 -4.92 -16.32
N GLY A 56 -17.55 -5.51 -15.13
CA GLY A 56 -18.43 -6.54 -14.59
C GLY A 56 -18.04 -7.99 -14.91
N GLU A 57 -16.88 -8.23 -15.52
CA GLU A 57 -16.33 -9.58 -15.72
C GLU A 57 -15.38 -9.98 -14.58
N MET A 58 -15.82 -9.81 -13.33
CA MET A 58 -15.09 -10.38 -12.20
C MET A 58 -15.45 -11.85 -12.06
N THR A 59 -14.46 -12.72 -11.88
CA THR A 59 -14.77 -14.09 -11.44
C THR A 59 -15.42 -14.04 -10.05
N ASN A 60 -16.30 -14.99 -9.76
CA ASN A 60 -17.01 -15.05 -8.46
C ASN A 60 -16.03 -15.01 -7.27
N GLU A 61 -14.88 -15.67 -7.43
CA GLU A 61 -13.78 -15.67 -6.49
C GLU A 61 -13.18 -14.27 -6.26
N GLN A 62 -12.90 -13.51 -7.32
CA GLN A 62 -12.36 -12.15 -7.19
C GLN A 62 -13.35 -11.23 -6.48
N PHE A 63 -14.65 -11.33 -6.81
CA PHE A 63 -15.69 -10.57 -6.13
C PHE A 63 -15.78 -10.92 -4.63
N LEU A 64 -15.76 -12.21 -4.31
CA LEU A 64 -15.77 -12.70 -2.93
C LEU A 64 -14.57 -12.17 -2.15
N PHE A 65 -13.38 -12.21 -2.73
CA PHE A 65 -12.16 -11.70 -2.10
C PHE A 65 -12.24 -10.20 -1.82
N ILE A 66 -12.71 -9.39 -2.78
CA ILE A 66 -12.89 -7.95 -2.57
C ILE A 66 -13.87 -7.66 -1.44
N LYS A 67 -15.01 -8.37 -1.41
CA LYS A 67 -16.01 -8.22 -0.35
C LYS A 67 -15.45 -8.60 1.02
N ALA A 68 -14.63 -9.64 1.09
CA ALA A 68 -13.99 -10.08 2.33
C ALA A 68 -12.98 -9.04 2.86
N ILE A 69 -12.15 -8.48 1.98
CA ILE A 69 -11.20 -7.42 2.35
C ILE A 69 -11.94 -6.16 2.81
N ASP A 70 -13.02 -5.79 2.13
CA ASP A 70 -13.85 -4.65 2.52
C ASP A 70 -14.50 -4.86 3.89
N ALA A 71 -14.98 -6.07 4.20
CA ALA A 71 -15.45 -6.44 5.54
C ALA A 71 -14.33 -6.36 6.59
N TYR A 72 -13.15 -6.89 6.29
CA TYR A 72 -11.98 -6.83 7.17
C TYR A 72 -11.62 -5.38 7.54
N LYS A 73 -11.61 -4.48 6.56
CA LYS A 73 -11.31 -3.06 6.75
C LYS A 73 -12.30 -2.37 7.69
N ARG A 74 -13.60 -2.69 7.57
CA ARG A 74 -14.65 -2.14 8.44
C ARG A 74 -14.52 -2.61 9.88
N VAL A 75 -14.26 -3.89 10.09
CA VAL A 75 -14.17 -4.47 11.45
C VAL A 75 -12.94 -3.95 12.19
N ASN A 76 -11.80 -3.85 11.50
CA ASN A 76 -10.52 -3.49 12.12
C ASN A 76 -10.22 -1.99 12.07
N ASN A 77 -11.10 -1.16 11.49
CA ASN A 77 -10.90 0.27 11.25
C ASN A 77 -9.53 0.62 10.62
N ARG A 78 -8.98 -0.31 9.85
CA ARG A 78 -7.66 -0.20 9.22
C ARG A 78 -7.85 -0.11 7.71
N PRO A 79 -7.50 1.03 7.08
CA PRO A 79 -7.74 1.21 5.64
C PRO A 79 -6.83 0.33 4.76
N TYR A 80 -5.65 -0.04 5.29
CA TYR A 80 -4.62 -0.81 4.58
C TYR A 80 -4.22 -2.04 5.42
N PRO A 81 -4.74 -3.23 5.08
CA PRO A 81 -4.30 -4.44 5.74
C PRO A 81 -2.85 -4.78 5.39
N THR A 82 -2.14 -5.42 6.31
CA THR A 82 -0.82 -6.00 6.05
C THR A 82 -0.94 -7.29 5.23
N TRP A 83 0.12 -7.72 4.54
CA TRP A 83 0.08 -8.98 3.76
C TRP A 83 -0.20 -10.21 4.63
N THR A 84 0.21 -10.20 5.90
CA THR A 84 -0.14 -11.24 6.87
C THR A 84 -1.63 -11.24 7.21
N GLU A 85 -2.25 -10.07 7.36
CA GLU A 85 -3.70 -9.94 7.57
C GLU A 85 -4.49 -10.36 6.32
N VAL A 86 -3.98 -10.04 5.12
CA VAL A 86 -4.58 -10.50 3.86
C VAL A 86 -4.56 -12.03 3.77
N LEU A 87 -3.45 -12.67 4.13
CA LEU A 87 -3.38 -14.14 4.21
C LEU A 87 -4.40 -14.70 5.20
N GLU A 88 -4.60 -14.05 6.35
CA GLU A 88 -5.62 -14.45 7.32
C GLU A 88 -7.04 -14.41 6.72
N VAL A 89 -7.37 -13.34 5.98
CA VAL A 89 -8.67 -13.24 5.29
C VAL A 89 -8.86 -14.37 4.28
N ILE A 90 -7.82 -14.67 3.49
CA ILE A 90 -7.85 -15.77 2.51
C ILE A 90 -8.09 -17.12 3.23
N ARG A 91 -7.40 -17.36 4.35
CA ARG A 91 -7.60 -18.58 5.15
C ARG A 91 -9.00 -18.67 5.74
N LYS A 92 -9.58 -17.56 6.20
CA LYS A 92 -10.96 -17.49 6.72
C LYS A 92 -12.03 -17.66 5.64
N LEU A 93 -11.73 -17.29 4.39
CA LEU A 93 -12.58 -17.60 3.24
C LEU A 93 -12.61 -19.10 2.90
N GLY A 94 -11.69 -19.89 3.44
CA GLY A 94 -11.65 -21.34 3.26
C GLY A 94 -10.60 -21.82 2.26
N TYR A 95 -9.76 -20.93 1.73
CA TYR A 95 -8.66 -21.34 0.85
C TYR A 95 -7.62 -22.14 1.63
N ARG A 96 -7.18 -23.25 1.03
CA ARG A 96 -6.13 -24.13 1.55
C ARG A 96 -5.10 -24.44 0.48
N LYS A 97 -3.83 -24.54 0.86
CA LYS A 97 -2.73 -24.94 -0.04
C LYS A 97 -2.61 -26.46 -0.06
N THR A 98 -3.46 -27.11 -0.85
CA THR A 98 -3.49 -28.59 -1.00
C THR A 98 -2.55 -29.13 -2.07
N THR A 99 -1.94 -28.25 -2.85
CA THR A 99 -1.12 -28.61 -4.01
C THR A 99 0.25 -27.98 -3.90
N ASP A 100 1.23 -28.62 -4.52
CA ASP A 100 2.59 -28.13 -4.63
C ASP A 100 2.62 -26.82 -5.43
N MET A 101 3.57 -25.96 -5.08
CA MET A 101 3.76 -24.66 -5.71
C MET A 101 4.29 -24.85 -7.15
N GLU A 102 3.66 -24.19 -8.12
CA GLU A 102 4.15 -24.16 -9.51
C GLU A 102 5.28 -23.14 -9.74
N LEU A 103 5.49 -22.23 -8.78
CA LEU A 103 6.49 -21.18 -8.81
C LEU A 103 7.80 -21.69 -8.18
N ASP A 104 8.90 -21.59 -8.92
CA ASP A 104 10.24 -21.89 -8.38
C ASP A 104 10.82 -20.64 -7.69
N ILE A 105 10.84 -20.68 -6.34
CA ILE A 105 11.36 -19.59 -5.51
C ILE A 105 12.56 -20.11 -4.72
N ALA A 106 13.75 -19.56 -5.00
CA ALA A 106 14.97 -19.98 -4.34
C ALA A 106 14.97 -19.68 -2.83
N GLY A 107 15.30 -20.69 -2.02
CA GLY A 107 15.48 -20.55 -0.57
C GLY A 107 14.19 -20.57 0.26
N VAL A 108 13.06 -20.94 -0.34
CA VAL A 108 11.78 -21.11 0.34
C VAL A 108 11.35 -22.57 0.26
N GLU A 109 11.06 -23.18 1.42
CA GLU A 109 10.50 -24.53 1.48
C GLU A 109 9.03 -24.50 1.09
N ASP A 110 8.65 -25.36 0.13
CA ASP A 110 7.25 -25.55 -0.20
C ASP A 110 6.56 -26.45 0.81
N TRP A 111 5.35 -26.09 1.20
CA TRP A 111 4.58 -26.82 2.20
C TRP A 111 3.14 -27.00 1.73
N THR A 112 2.53 -28.11 2.12
CA THR A 112 1.13 -28.41 1.83
C THR A 112 0.38 -28.65 3.12
N GLU A 113 -0.93 -28.42 3.10
CA GLU A 113 -1.80 -28.63 4.25
C GLU A 113 -2.98 -29.55 3.93
N GLN A 114 -3.50 -30.19 4.98
CA GLN A 114 -4.69 -31.02 4.84
C GLN A 114 -5.92 -30.14 4.53
N PRO A 115 -6.87 -30.63 3.73
CA PRO A 115 -8.07 -29.85 3.35
C PRO A 115 -8.95 -29.44 4.55
N ASP A 116 -8.91 -30.22 5.63
CA ASP A 116 -9.68 -30.03 6.87
C ASP A 116 -8.93 -29.22 7.94
N ALA A 117 -7.71 -28.77 7.65
CA ALA A 117 -6.91 -28.01 8.60
C ALA A 117 -7.63 -26.71 9.03
N PRO A 118 -7.58 -26.33 10.31
CA PRO A 118 -8.17 -25.08 10.78
C PRO A 118 -7.46 -23.87 10.14
N SER A 119 -8.22 -22.80 9.85
CA SER A 119 -7.72 -21.62 9.14
C SER A 119 -6.64 -20.87 9.91
N PHE A 120 -6.71 -20.92 11.24
CA PHE A 120 -5.66 -20.56 12.18
C PHE A 120 -5.86 -21.39 13.44
N ILE A 121 -4.78 -21.79 14.08
CA ILE A 121 -4.81 -22.29 15.45
C ILE A 121 -5.36 -21.11 16.28
N GLN A 122 -6.64 -21.13 16.61
CA GLN A 122 -7.09 -20.43 17.80
C GLN A 122 -6.22 -21.04 18.90
N LEU A 123 -5.23 -20.29 19.38
CA LEU A 123 -4.57 -20.61 20.63
C LEU A 123 -5.73 -20.79 21.59
N ALA A 124 -6.05 -22.04 21.93
CA ALA A 124 -7.18 -22.33 22.78
C ALA A 124 -6.98 -21.46 24.03
N PRO A 125 -8.01 -20.73 24.51
CA PRO A 125 -7.87 -20.05 25.78
C PRO A 125 -7.43 -21.12 26.77
N GLU A 126 -6.26 -20.92 27.40
CA GLU A 126 -5.78 -21.83 28.43
C GLU A 126 -6.94 -22.04 29.39
N GLN A 127 -7.46 -23.27 29.40
CA GLN A 127 -8.45 -23.68 30.36
C GLN A 127 -7.69 -23.69 31.68
N ASP A 128 -7.73 -22.58 32.40
CA ASP A 128 -7.39 -22.56 33.82
C ASP A 128 -8.28 -23.62 34.46
N SER A 129 -7.69 -24.78 34.68
CA SER A 129 -8.28 -25.87 35.42
C SER A 129 -8.35 -25.43 36.88
N GLU A 130 -9.37 -24.64 37.20
CA GLU A 130 -9.76 -24.38 38.58
C GLU A 130 -10.42 -25.66 39.11
N ALA A 131 -9.57 -26.54 39.63
CA ALA A 131 -9.98 -27.61 40.52
C ALA A 131 -10.56 -26.96 41.78
N ALA A 132 -11.86 -27.14 42.00
CA ALA A 132 -12.56 -26.90 43.26
C ALA A 132 -13.17 -28.21 43.74
#